data_AF-A0A2Y9QY03-F1
#
_entry.id   AF-A0A2Y9QY03-F1
#
_cell.length_a   1.000
_cell.length_b   1.000
_cell.length_c   1.000
_cell.angle_alpha   90.00
_cell.angle_beta   90.00
_cell.angle_gamma   90.00
#
_symmetry.space_group_name_H-M   'P 1'
#
loop_
_entity.id
_entity.type
_entity.pdbx_description
1 polymer ?
#
loop_
_entity_poly.entity_id
_entity_poly.type
_entity_poly.pdbx_seq_one_letter_code
_entity_poly.pdbx_strand_id
1 'polypeptide(L)'
;MAQRAFPNPYADYNKSLAEGYFDSAGRLTPEFSQRLNNKIRELLQQMERGLKSADPRDGTCYTGWSGMKHWPACIFYSRLIHLNKIDPHAPNEMLYGRMGYIYALLFVNKHFGEEKIPLSHIQQICETVLTSGESLARKRNFTAKTPLMYEWYQEYYVGAAHGLAGIYYFLMQVGGDYGETLKCAFVDYVCQLKFPSGNYPPCVDDNRDLLVHWCHGAPGVIYMLIQAYKVFREEQYLSDAYRCADVIWQYGLLKKGYGLCHGTAGNAYAFLTLYNLTQDMKYLYRACKFAEWCLDYGEHGCRTPDTPFSLFEGILHTLVSTSLLDT
;
A
#
# COMPACT_ATOMS: atom_id res chain seq x y z
N MET A 1 18.70 1.88 6.84
CA MET A 1 17.72 0.76 6.84
C MET A 1 18.07 -0.38 7.80
N ALA A 2 19.24 -1.03 7.69
CA ALA A 2 19.59 -2.25 8.43
C ALA A 2 19.32 -2.23 9.96
N GLN A 3 19.53 -1.09 10.63
CA GLN A 3 19.27 -0.97 12.07
C GLN A 3 17.80 -1.16 12.46
N ARG A 4 16.86 -0.86 11.54
CA ARG A 4 15.41 -0.94 11.74
C ARG A 4 14.80 -2.28 11.30
N ALA A 5 15.61 -3.15 10.69
CA ALA A 5 15.19 -4.44 10.18
C ALA A 5 15.89 -5.58 10.95
N PHE A 6 15.26 -6.74 10.98
CA PHE A 6 15.93 -7.98 11.29
C PHE A 6 16.69 -8.45 10.04
N PRO A 7 17.89 -9.05 10.19
CA PRO A 7 18.53 -9.75 9.08
C PRO A 7 17.58 -10.82 8.54
N ASN A 8 17.37 -10.85 7.22
CA ASN A 8 16.51 -11.86 6.60
C ASN A 8 17.16 -13.25 6.73
N PRO A 9 16.56 -14.20 7.48
CA PRO A 9 17.15 -15.52 7.69
C PRO A 9 16.85 -16.49 6.55
N TYR A 10 15.97 -16.13 5.61
CA TYR A 10 15.49 -17.02 4.57
C TYR A 10 16.43 -16.98 3.35
N ALA A 11 16.76 -18.17 2.83
CA ALA A 11 17.38 -18.26 1.51
C ALA A 11 16.43 -17.69 0.44
N ASP A 12 16.99 -17.07 -0.60
CA ASP A 12 16.19 -16.59 -1.72
C ASP A 12 15.69 -17.76 -2.59
N TYR A 13 14.72 -17.46 -3.45
CA TYR A 13 14.00 -18.44 -4.25
C TYR A 13 14.92 -19.40 -5.02
N ASN A 14 14.60 -20.69 -4.90
CA ASN A 14 14.90 -21.68 -5.90
C ASN A 14 13.72 -22.65 -6.00
N LYS A 15 13.62 -23.37 -7.13
CA LYS A 15 12.46 -24.24 -7.40
C LYS A 15 12.24 -25.29 -6.31
N SER A 16 13.30 -25.94 -5.83
CA SER A 16 13.21 -26.99 -4.80
C SER A 16 12.70 -26.45 -3.46
N LEU A 17 13.14 -25.27 -3.03
CA LEU A 17 12.63 -24.65 -1.80
C LEU A 17 11.17 -24.19 -1.93
N ALA A 18 10.70 -23.88 -3.13
CA ALA A 18 9.34 -23.39 -3.37
C ALA A 18 8.29 -24.50 -3.33
N GLU A 19 8.66 -25.75 -3.64
CA GLU A 19 7.75 -26.91 -3.64
C GLU A 19 7.05 -27.15 -2.29
N GLY A 20 7.66 -26.70 -1.18
CA GLY A 20 7.02 -26.76 0.14
C GLY A 20 5.89 -25.74 0.36
N TYR A 21 5.78 -24.73 -0.50
CA TYR A 21 4.84 -23.60 -0.34
C TYR A 21 3.74 -23.60 -1.40
N PHE A 22 4.08 -23.89 -2.67
CA PHE A 22 3.12 -23.88 -3.77
C PHE A 22 3.54 -24.77 -4.94
N ASP A 23 2.57 -25.15 -5.77
CA ASP A 23 2.78 -25.91 -7.01
C ASP A 23 3.25 -25.01 -8.18
N SER A 24 3.54 -25.61 -9.33
CA SER A 24 3.98 -24.86 -10.53
C SER A 24 2.94 -23.88 -11.09
N ALA A 25 1.68 -24.00 -10.67
CA ALA A 25 0.61 -23.06 -11.02
C ALA A 25 0.45 -21.93 -9.98
N GLY A 26 1.31 -21.90 -8.94
CA GLY A 26 1.26 -20.91 -7.87
C GLY A 26 0.17 -21.19 -6.84
N ARG A 27 -0.45 -22.38 -6.83
CA ARG A 27 -1.43 -22.75 -5.80
C ARG A 27 -0.71 -23.24 -4.56
N LEU A 28 -1.08 -22.72 -3.39
CA LEU A 28 -0.45 -23.12 -2.13
C LEU A 28 -0.59 -24.62 -1.85
N THR A 29 0.41 -25.20 -1.20
CA THR A 29 0.32 -26.57 -0.70
C THR A 29 -0.71 -26.67 0.42
N PRO A 30 -1.46 -27.78 0.52
CA PRO A 30 -2.39 -28.00 1.62
C PRO A 30 -1.73 -27.84 3.00
N GLU A 31 -0.48 -28.30 3.13
CA GLU A 31 0.30 -28.20 4.37
C GLU A 31 0.57 -26.74 4.76
N PHE A 32 0.95 -25.89 3.80
CA PHE A 32 1.22 -24.48 4.08
C PHE A 32 -0.08 -23.71 4.33
N SER A 33 -1.12 -23.91 3.51
CA SER A 33 -2.44 -23.34 3.76
C SER A 33 -3.01 -23.75 5.12
N GLN A 34 -2.79 -24.99 5.57
CA GLN A 34 -3.21 -25.42 6.92
C GLN A 34 -2.49 -24.64 8.02
N ARG A 35 -1.17 -24.42 7.91
CA ARG A 35 -0.39 -23.61 8.87
C ARG A 35 -0.93 -22.18 8.94
N LEU A 36 -1.15 -21.56 7.78
CA LEU A 36 -1.73 -20.21 7.68
C LEU A 36 -3.10 -20.16 8.37
N ASN A 37 -4.01 -21.07 8.01
CA ASN A 37 -5.36 -21.13 8.56
C ASN A 37 -5.39 -21.38 10.07
N ASN A 38 -4.49 -22.19 10.61
CA ASN A 38 -4.37 -22.40 12.04
C ASN A 38 -3.96 -21.11 12.76
N LYS A 39 -2.96 -20.39 12.22
CA LYS A 39 -2.52 -19.13 12.81
C LYS A 39 -3.58 -18.04 12.70
N ILE A 40 -4.32 -17.99 11.58
CA ILE A 40 -5.46 -17.09 11.40
C ILE A 40 -6.48 -17.30 12.53
N ARG A 41 -6.87 -18.55 12.80
CA ARG A 41 -7.83 -18.86 13.87
C ARG A 41 -7.31 -18.46 15.26
N GLU A 42 -6.04 -18.71 15.53
CA GLU A 42 -5.40 -18.33 16.79
C GLU A 42 -5.43 -16.81 17.00
N LEU A 43 -4.97 -16.05 16.01
CA LEU A 43 -4.88 -14.60 16.06
C LEU A 43 -6.27 -13.93 16.06
N LEU A 44 -7.26 -14.52 15.37
CA LEU A 44 -8.67 -14.09 15.45
C LEU A 44 -9.19 -14.15 16.89
N GLN A 45 -8.94 -15.24 17.61
CA GLN A 45 -9.36 -15.35 19.01
C GLN A 45 -8.66 -14.32 19.91
N GLN A 46 -7.38 -14.05 19.67
CA GLN A 46 -6.66 -12.99 20.40
C GLN A 46 -7.26 -11.62 20.12
N MET A 47 -7.56 -11.34 18.86
CA MET A 47 -8.20 -10.10 18.41
C MET A 47 -9.57 -9.92 19.05
N GLU A 48 -10.47 -10.90 18.98
CA GLU A 48 -11.81 -10.83 19.57
C GLU A 48 -11.78 -10.54 21.08
N ARG A 49 -10.79 -11.08 21.80
CA ARG A 49 -10.57 -10.76 23.22
C ARG A 49 -10.08 -9.34 23.41
N GLY A 50 -9.08 -8.92 22.63
CA GLY A 50 -8.48 -7.59 22.70
C GLY A 50 -9.44 -6.45 22.37
N LEU A 51 -10.29 -6.66 21.36
CA LEU A 51 -11.28 -5.69 20.91
C LEU A 51 -12.31 -5.30 21.98
N LYS A 52 -12.57 -6.13 22.99
CA LYS A 52 -13.43 -5.76 24.12
C LYS A 52 -12.92 -4.54 24.90
N SER A 53 -11.65 -4.18 24.73
CA SER A 53 -10.99 -3.05 25.38
C SER A 53 -10.61 -1.91 24.42
N ALA A 54 -10.94 -2.01 23.14
CA ALA A 54 -10.65 -0.96 22.16
C ALA A 54 -11.53 0.29 22.37
N ASP A 55 -11.06 1.47 21.94
CA ASP A 55 -11.81 2.73 22.10
C ASP A 55 -13.17 2.63 21.36
N PRO A 56 -14.30 2.65 22.08
CA PRO A 56 -15.62 2.52 21.46
C PRO A 56 -15.97 3.66 20.50
N ARG A 57 -15.23 4.78 20.54
CA ARG A 57 -15.46 5.97 19.71
C ARG A 57 -14.65 5.98 18.42
N ASP A 58 -13.59 5.18 18.31
CA ASP A 58 -12.79 5.13 17.09
C ASP A 58 -13.50 4.30 16.01
N GLY A 59 -14.32 4.97 15.20
CA GLY A 59 -15.00 4.39 14.06
C GLY A 59 -14.18 4.36 12.77
N THR A 60 -12.88 4.68 12.79
CA THR A 60 -12.07 4.75 11.57
C THR A 60 -11.80 3.37 10.97
N CYS A 61 -11.44 3.31 9.69
CA CYS A 61 -10.95 2.06 9.07
C CYS A 61 -9.51 1.75 9.48
N TYR A 62 -8.73 2.79 9.76
CA TYR A 62 -7.29 2.70 10.01
C TYR A 62 -6.99 2.04 11.36
N THR A 63 -7.52 2.63 12.44
CA THR A 63 -7.30 2.19 13.82
C THR A 63 -8.56 1.63 14.50
N GLY A 64 -9.74 1.88 13.91
CA GLY A 64 -11.04 1.69 14.54
C GLY A 64 -11.94 0.61 13.97
N TRP A 65 -13.22 0.65 14.37
CA TRP A 65 -14.22 -0.41 14.13
C TRP A 65 -14.60 -0.64 12.67
N SER A 66 -14.47 0.38 11.82
CA SER A 66 -14.84 0.24 10.40
C SER A 66 -13.87 -0.64 9.63
N GLY A 67 -12.64 -0.79 10.11
CA GLY A 67 -11.68 -1.74 9.54
C GLY A 67 -12.00 -3.19 9.91
N MET A 68 -12.86 -3.40 10.91
CA MET A 68 -13.14 -4.69 11.53
C MET A 68 -14.46 -5.34 11.06
N LYS A 69 -15.40 -4.55 10.51
CA LYS A 69 -16.73 -5.04 10.12
C LYS A 69 -16.89 -5.08 8.60
N HIS A 70 -17.30 -6.23 8.06
CA HIS A 70 -17.89 -6.29 6.72
C HIS A 70 -19.19 -5.46 6.74
N TRP A 71 -19.15 -4.24 6.21
CA TRP A 71 -20.34 -3.39 6.17
C TRP A 71 -21.22 -3.78 4.97
N PRO A 72 -22.54 -3.98 5.16
CA PRO A 72 -23.47 -4.11 4.05
C PRO A 72 -23.47 -2.81 3.24
N ALA A 73 -22.85 -2.83 2.05
CA ALA A 73 -22.60 -1.67 1.19
C ALA A 73 -23.87 -0.84 0.85
N CYS A 74 -25.06 -1.41 1.05
CA CYS A 74 -26.35 -0.86 0.68
C CYS A 74 -26.83 0.36 1.49
N ILE A 75 -26.29 0.64 2.69
CA ILE A 75 -26.87 1.69 3.58
C ILE A 75 -26.15 3.06 3.49
N PHE A 76 -24.96 3.16 2.88
CA PHE A 76 -24.11 4.37 3.00
C PHE A 76 -23.82 5.16 1.71
N TYR A 77 -24.12 4.65 0.51
CA TYR A 77 -23.65 5.27 -0.73
C TYR A 77 -24.26 6.65 -1.02
N SER A 78 -25.52 6.91 -0.64
CA SER A 78 -26.18 8.21 -0.88
C SER A 78 -25.53 9.35 -0.08
N ARG A 79 -24.94 9.05 1.09
CA ARG A 79 -24.18 10.03 1.88
C ARG A 79 -22.75 10.22 1.38
N LEU A 80 -22.14 9.18 0.81
CA LEU A 80 -20.75 9.23 0.32
C LEU A 80 -20.58 10.29 -0.77
N ILE A 81 -21.50 10.40 -1.75
CA ILE A 81 -21.41 11.37 -2.86
C ILE A 81 -21.40 12.83 -2.36
N HIS A 82 -21.91 13.09 -1.15
CA HIS A 82 -21.95 14.44 -0.57
C HIS A 82 -20.73 14.78 0.29
N LEU A 83 -19.85 13.82 0.61
CA LEU A 83 -18.70 14.05 1.49
C LEU A 83 -17.69 15.05 0.91
N ASN A 84 -17.48 15.08 -0.41
CA ASN A 84 -16.59 16.08 -1.04
C ASN A 84 -17.08 17.53 -0.85
N LYS A 85 -18.36 17.73 -0.48
CA LYS A 85 -18.91 19.06 -0.19
C LYS A 85 -18.61 19.53 1.24
N ILE A 86 -18.13 18.64 2.12
CA ILE A 86 -17.91 18.94 3.54
C ILE A 86 -16.59 19.68 3.75
N ASP A 87 -15.55 19.34 2.99
CA ASP A 87 -14.27 20.04 3.03
C ASP A 87 -13.76 20.34 1.60
N PRO A 88 -14.07 21.53 1.05
CA PRO A 88 -13.60 21.92 -0.28
C PRO A 88 -12.06 22.13 -0.33
N HIS A 89 -11.40 22.27 0.82
CA HIS A 89 -9.96 22.51 0.94
C HIS A 89 -9.20 21.29 1.45
N ALA A 90 -9.82 20.11 1.42
CA ALA A 90 -9.19 18.85 1.82
C ALA A 90 -7.84 18.64 1.11
N PRO A 91 -6.89 17.93 1.75
CA PRO A 91 -5.64 17.56 1.10
C PRO A 91 -5.89 16.54 -0.03
N ASN A 92 -4.82 16.14 -0.72
CA ASN A 92 -4.93 15.21 -1.84
C ASN A 92 -4.51 13.77 -1.51
N GLU A 93 -3.86 13.53 -0.37
CA GLU A 93 -3.26 12.22 -0.06
C GLU A 93 -4.27 11.14 0.39
N MET A 94 -3.79 9.95 0.78
CA MET A 94 -4.64 8.76 0.96
C MET A 94 -5.42 8.74 2.27
N LEU A 95 -4.89 9.27 3.36
CA LEU A 95 -5.50 9.06 4.69
C LEU A 95 -6.55 10.12 5.02
N TYR A 96 -6.35 11.36 4.58
CA TYR A 96 -7.22 12.51 4.85
C TYR A 96 -7.69 13.22 3.58
N GLY A 97 -7.16 12.86 2.42
CA GLY A 97 -7.34 13.61 1.18
C GLY A 97 -8.31 12.99 0.18
N ARG A 98 -8.37 13.66 -0.98
CA ARG A 98 -9.24 13.30 -2.09
C ARG A 98 -8.99 11.88 -2.63
N MET A 99 -7.76 11.35 -2.55
CA MET A 99 -7.47 10.00 -3.02
C MET A 99 -8.05 8.93 -2.08
N GLY A 100 -8.03 9.16 -0.77
CA GLY A 100 -8.74 8.30 0.20
C GLY A 100 -10.25 8.28 -0.07
N TYR A 101 -10.81 9.43 -0.43
CA TYR A 101 -12.22 9.51 -0.82
C TYR A 101 -12.50 8.78 -2.15
N ILE A 102 -11.68 8.97 -3.18
CA ILE A 102 -11.80 8.23 -4.46
C ILE A 102 -11.72 6.72 -4.23
N TYR A 103 -10.81 6.25 -3.37
CA TYR A 103 -10.76 4.83 -3.00
C TYR A 103 -12.11 4.33 -2.47
N ALA A 104 -12.77 5.08 -1.57
CA ALA A 104 -14.08 4.70 -1.06
C ALA A 104 -15.15 4.64 -2.17
N LEU A 105 -15.12 5.56 -3.14
CA LEU A 105 -16.05 5.55 -4.28
C LEU A 105 -15.82 4.33 -5.19
N LEU A 106 -14.56 4.06 -5.53
CA LEU A 106 -14.18 2.90 -6.35
C LEU A 106 -14.49 1.58 -5.64
N PHE A 107 -14.31 1.53 -4.32
CA PHE A 107 -14.66 0.38 -3.50
C PHE A 107 -16.15 0.04 -3.62
N VAL A 108 -17.04 1.05 -3.55
CA VAL A 108 -18.48 0.84 -3.76
C VAL A 108 -18.75 0.24 -5.13
N ASN A 109 -18.28 0.87 -6.22
CA ASN A 109 -18.52 0.36 -7.58
C ASN A 109 -18.02 -1.08 -7.76
N LYS A 110 -16.82 -1.38 -7.23
CA LYS A 110 -16.25 -2.74 -7.29
C LYS A 110 -17.11 -3.78 -6.58
N HIS A 111 -17.61 -3.47 -5.38
CA HIS A 111 -18.38 -4.43 -4.59
C HIS A 111 -19.84 -4.61 -5.06
N PHE A 112 -20.41 -3.62 -5.73
CA PHE A 112 -21.71 -3.78 -6.40
C PHE A 112 -21.60 -4.46 -7.76
N GLY A 113 -20.43 -4.49 -8.38
CA GLY A 113 -20.22 -5.07 -9.71
C GLY A 113 -20.83 -4.24 -10.86
N GLU A 114 -21.35 -3.05 -10.55
CA GLU A 114 -21.94 -2.11 -11.49
C GLU A 114 -21.63 -0.66 -11.08
N GLU A 115 -21.79 0.28 -12.01
CA GLU A 115 -21.56 1.70 -11.76
C GLU A 115 -22.68 2.29 -10.87
N LYS A 116 -22.48 2.26 -9.55
CA LYS A 116 -23.37 2.95 -8.59
C LYS A 116 -23.03 4.42 -8.41
N ILE A 117 -21.75 4.74 -8.54
CA ILE A 117 -21.21 6.08 -8.44
C ILE A 117 -20.75 6.48 -9.84
N PRO A 118 -21.34 7.52 -10.45
CA PRO A 118 -21.02 7.91 -11.81
C PRO A 118 -19.54 8.18 -12.00
N LEU A 119 -18.95 7.65 -13.07
CA LEU A 119 -17.54 7.89 -13.38
C LEU A 119 -17.23 9.39 -13.52
N SER A 120 -18.17 10.16 -14.07
CA SER A 120 -18.06 11.63 -14.19
C SER A 120 -17.86 12.33 -12.85
N HIS A 121 -18.45 11.81 -11.77
CA HIS A 121 -18.24 12.36 -10.43
C HIS A 121 -16.80 12.11 -9.94
N ILE A 122 -16.26 10.92 -10.19
CA ILE A 122 -14.88 10.55 -9.84
C ILE A 122 -13.89 11.38 -10.68
N GLN A 123 -14.16 11.56 -11.97
CA GLN A 123 -13.35 12.36 -12.88
C GLN A 123 -13.30 13.83 -12.45
N GLN A 124 -14.43 14.43 -12.04
CA GLN A 124 -14.46 15.81 -11.54
C GLN A 124 -13.55 16.01 -10.30
N ILE A 125 -13.47 15.01 -9.42
CA ILE A 125 -12.57 15.06 -8.25
C ILE A 125 -11.11 14.97 -8.73
N CYS A 126 -10.81 14.11 -9.71
CA CYS A 126 -9.48 14.00 -10.29
C CYS A 126 -9.05 15.30 -10.98
N GLU A 127 -9.93 15.98 -11.72
CA GLU A 127 -9.67 17.30 -12.32
C GLU A 127 -9.32 18.34 -11.25
N THR A 128 -10.01 18.32 -10.11
CA THR A 128 -9.72 19.20 -8.96
C THR A 128 -8.32 18.92 -8.41
N VAL A 129 -7.95 17.64 -8.29
CA VAL A 129 -6.62 17.22 -7.81
C VAL A 129 -5.53 17.68 -8.79
N LEU A 130 -5.71 17.46 -10.09
CA LEU A 130 -4.77 17.89 -11.12
C LEU A 130 -4.55 19.39 -11.08
N THR A 131 -5.63 20.18 -11.11
CA THR A 131 -5.57 21.65 -11.04
C THR A 131 -4.87 22.12 -9.76
N SER A 132 -5.16 21.48 -8.63
CA SER A 132 -4.48 21.77 -7.37
C SER A 132 -2.98 21.45 -7.43
N GLY A 133 -2.60 20.35 -8.08
CA GLY A 133 -1.22 19.91 -8.23
C GLY A 133 -0.40 20.83 -9.13
N GLU A 134 -0.95 21.25 -10.26
CA GLU A 134 -0.33 22.22 -11.17
C GLU A 134 -0.15 23.59 -10.49
N SER A 135 -1.18 24.04 -9.77
CA SER A 135 -1.15 25.31 -9.04
C SER A 135 -0.04 25.32 -7.98
N LEU A 136 0.09 24.23 -7.20
CA LEU A 136 1.13 24.13 -6.20
C LEU A 136 2.52 24.02 -6.84
N ALA A 137 2.67 23.24 -7.91
CA ALA A 137 3.92 23.12 -8.65
C ALA A 137 4.40 24.49 -9.16
N ARG A 138 3.49 25.31 -9.72
CA ARG A 138 3.77 26.68 -10.15
C ARG A 138 4.15 27.59 -8.97
N LYS A 139 3.35 27.57 -7.90
CA LYS A 139 3.58 28.44 -6.72
C LYS A 139 4.92 28.17 -6.03
N ARG A 140 5.38 26.91 -6.05
CA ARG A 140 6.61 26.45 -5.38
C ARG A 140 7.78 26.27 -6.35
N ASN A 141 7.66 26.72 -7.61
CA ASN A 141 8.68 26.63 -8.64
C ASN A 141 9.18 25.21 -8.97
N PHE A 142 8.28 24.21 -8.90
CA PHE A 142 8.56 22.84 -9.32
C PHE A 142 8.32 22.57 -10.81
N THR A 143 7.68 23.48 -11.55
CA THR A 143 7.28 23.25 -12.96
C THR A 143 8.42 22.88 -13.90
N ALA A 144 9.67 23.26 -13.59
CA ALA A 144 10.85 22.84 -14.34
C ALA A 144 11.27 21.38 -14.06
N LYS A 145 10.85 20.79 -12.94
CA LYS A 145 11.17 19.42 -12.50
C LYS A 145 10.00 18.46 -12.66
N THR A 146 8.78 18.91 -12.35
CA THR A 146 7.56 18.11 -12.41
C THR A 146 6.34 19.02 -12.65
N PRO A 147 5.38 18.59 -13.48
CA PRO A 147 4.16 19.36 -13.74
C PRO A 147 3.19 19.37 -12.55
N LEU A 148 3.28 18.39 -11.66
CA LEU A 148 2.37 18.24 -10.51
C LEU A 148 3.16 18.15 -9.20
N MET A 149 2.69 18.85 -8.17
CA MET A 149 3.26 18.75 -6.82
C MET A 149 2.16 18.77 -5.77
N TYR A 150 2.36 18.05 -4.67
CA TYR A 150 1.41 17.98 -3.55
C TYR A 150 2.14 18.11 -2.22
N GLU A 151 1.47 18.69 -1.25
CA GLU A 151 1.96 18.80 0.13
C GLU A 151 0.87 18.36 1.10
N TRP A 152 1.30 17.78 2.22
CA TRP A 152 0.45 17.54 3.38
C TRP A 152 1.27 17.85 4.62
N TYR A 153 0.65 18.48 5.62
CA TYR A 153 1.33 18.86 6.87
C TYR A 153 2.69 19.56 6.66
N GLN A 154 2.71 20.52 5.72
CA GLN A 154 3.87 21.36 5.37
C GLN A 154 5.04 20.64 4.69
N GLU A 155 4.88 19.37 4.31
CA GLU A 155 5.93 18.53 3.73
C GLU A 155 5.53 17.99 2.35
N TYR A 156 6.54 17.80 1.48
CA TYR A 156 6.38 17.17 0.17
C TYR A 156 6.58 15.66 0.28
N TYR A 157 5.59 14.96 0.83
CA TYR A 157 5.67 13.51 1.04
C TYR A 157 5.79 12.74 -0.28
N VAL A 158 6.62 11.70 -0.29
CA VAL A 158 6.87 10.87 -1.48
C VAL A 158 6.08 9.57 -1.46
N GLY A 159 5.94 8.94 -0.28
CA GLY A 159 5.36 7.61 -0.12
C GLY A 159 3.85 7.51 -0.38
N ALA A 160 3.29 6.30 -0.17
CA ALA A 160 1.91 6.00 -0.56
C ALA A 160 0.84 6.59 0.37
N ALA A 161 1.12 6.72 1.67
CA ALA A 161 0.11 7.19 2.63
C ALA A 161 -0.19 8.68 2.46
N HIS A 162 0.84 9.51 2.47
CA HIS A 162 0.68 10.97 2.51
C HIS A 162 1.18 11.68 1.26
N GLY A 163 1.66 10.95 0.26
CA GLY A 163 2.58 11.50 -0.73
C GLY A 163 2.25 11.25 -2.19
N LEU A 164 3.21 11.67 -3.01
CA LEU A 164 3.16 11.64 -4.46
C LEU A 164 2.82 10.25 -5.01
N ALA A 165 3.45 9.19 -4.51
CA ALA A 165 3.25 7.84 -5.03
C ALA A 165 1.78 7.38 -4.89
N GLY A 166 1.13 7.66 -3.76
CA GLY A 166 -0.28 7.32 -3.56
C GLY A 166 -1.20 8.10 -4.49
N ILE A 167 -0.95 9.40 -4.63
CA ILE A 167 -1.75 10.27 -5.49
C ILE A 167 -1.63 9.87 -6.97
N TYR A 168 -0.40 9.70 -7.44
CA TYR A 168 -0.13 9.32 -8.82
C TYR A 168 -0.65 7.93 -9.17
N TYR A 169 -0.57 6.98 -8.23
CA TYR A 169 -1.19 5.67 -8.41
C TYR A 169 -2.69 5.76 -8.73
N PHE A 170 -3.46 6.52 -7.93
CA PHE A 170 -4.91 6.65 -8.14
C PHE A 170 -5.27 7.48 -9.38
N LEU A 171 -4.52 8.54 -9.69
CA LEU A 171 -4.71 9.27 -10.96
C LEU A 171 -4.55 8.34 -12.15
N MET A 172 -3.50 7.52 -12.19
CA MET A 172 -3.31 6.53 -13.25
C MET A 172 -4.37 5.42 -13.26
N GLN A 173 -4.99 5.11 -12.12
CA GLN A 173 -6.02 4.08 -12.01
C GLN A 173 -7.39 4.54 -12.55
N VAL A 174 -7.80 5.78 -12.23
CA VAL A 174 -9.09 6.33 -12.72
C VAL A 174 -9.04 6.57 -14.22
N GLY A 175 -7.89 6.98 -14.74
CA GLY A 175 -7.73 7.33 -16.14
C GLY A 175 -8.40 8.67 -16.48
N GLY A 176 -7.86 9.34 -17.49
CA GLY A 176 -8.30 10.65 -17.94
C GLY A 176 -7.51 11.07 -19.16
N ASP A 177 -8.00 12.07 -19.89
CA ASP A 177 -7.23 12.68 -20.97
C ASP A 177 -6.16 13.60 -20.36
N TYR A 178 -5.17 12.98 -19.72
CA TYR A 178 -3.94 13.63 -19.32
C TYR A 178 -3.21 13.91 -20.63
N GLY A 179 -3.33 15.14 -21.14
CA GLY A 179 -2.72 15.52 -22.44
C GLY A 179 -1.30 14.97 -22.58
N GLU A 180 -0.87 14.67 -23.81
CA GLU A 180 0.32 13.84 -24.08
C GLU A 180 1.59 14.22 -23.29
N THR A 181 1.76 15.51 -22.95
CA THR A 181 2.90 16.05 -22.17
C THR A 181 2.90 15.70 -20.68
N LEU A 182 1.75 15.37 -20.08
CA LEU A 182 1.64 14.92 -18.69
C LEU A 182 1.93 13.43 -18.53
N LYS A 183 1.92 12.67 -19.63
CA LYS A 183 2.21 11.23 -19.61
C LYS A 183 3.68 11.07 -19.22
N CYS A 184 3.94 10.27 -18.18
CA CYS A 184 5.25 10.00 -17.58
C CYS A 184 5.87 11.08 -16.68
N ALA A 185 5.85 12.37 -17.05
CA ALA A 185 6.70 13.39 -16.38
C ALA A 185 6.53 13.53 -14.85
N PHE A 186 5.32 13.37 -14.32
CA PHE A 186 5.10 13.43 -12.86
C PHE A 186 5.57 12.16 -12.13
N VAL A 187 5.52 10.99 -12.78
CA VAL A 187 6.01 9.72 -12.24
C VAL A 187 7.54 9.70 -12.29
N ASP A 188 8.13 10.18 -13.38
CA ASP A 188 9.58 10.25 -13.57
C ASP A 188 10.26 11.05 -12.45
N TYR A 189 9.64 12.16 -12.02
CA TYR A 189 10.15 12.93 -10.91
C TYR A 189 10.28 12.09 -9.63
N VAL A 190 9.28 11.28 -9.29
CA VAL A 190 9.36 10.39 -8.12
C VAL A 190 10.44 9.33 -8.32
N CYS A 191 10.56 8.75 -9.52
CA CYS A 191 11.60 7.77 -9.84
C CYS A 191 13.02 8.33 -9.67
N GLN A 192 13.22 9.63 -9.96
CA GLN A 192 14.48 10.33 -9.76
C GLN A 192 14.84 10.58 -8.28
N LEU A 193 13.86 10.54 -7.35
CA LEU A 193 14.11 10.69 -5.90
C LEU A 193 14.67 9.43 -5.25
N LYS A 194 14.75 8.33 -5.99
CA LYS A 194 15.24 7.03 -5.51
C LYS A 194 16.67 7.13 -4.98
N PHE A 195 16.89 6.60 -3.78
CA PHE A 195 18.22 6.49 -3.19
C PHE A 195 19.10 5.49 -3.97
N PRO A 196 20.43 5.55 -3.84
CA PRO A 196 21.33 4.55 -4.42
C PRO A 196 20.98 3.10 -4.05
N SER A 197 20.43 2.89 -2.86
CA SER A 197 19.95 1.59 -2.39
C SER A 197 18.77 1.02 -3.19
N GLY A 198 18.02 1.86 -3.91
CA GLY A 198 16.73 1.52 -4.51
C GLY A 198 15.52 1.87 -3.64
N ASN A 199 15.72 2.33 -2.40
CA ASN A 199 14.64 2.83 -1.54
C ASN A 199 14.26 4.28 -1.88
N TYR A 200 13.21 4.82 -1.24
CA TYR A 200 12.73 6.18 -1.47
C TYR A 200 12.67 6.99 -0.18
N PRO A 201 12.92 8.31 -0.25
CA PRO A 201 12.84 9.18 0.92
C PRO A 201 11.39 9.34 1.41
N PRO A 202 11.18 9.67 2.69
CA PRO A 202 9.83 9.98 3.20
C PRO A 202 9.24 11.25 2.57
N CYS A 203 10.07 12.29 2.41
CA CYS A 203 9.76 13.59 1.83
C CYS A 203 10.82 13.98 0.78
N VAL A 204 10.49 14.88 -0.13
CA VAL A 204 11.48 15.51 -1.04
C VAL A 204 12.61 16.12 -0.21
N ASP A 205 13.84 16.01 -0.71
CA ASP A 205 15.09 16.49 -0.07
C ASP A 205 15.50 15.79 1.24
N ASP A 206 14.77 14.76 1.71
CA ASP A 206 15.24 13.92 2.81
C ASP A 206 16.37 13.00 2.35
N ASN A 207 17.49 12.99 3.08
CA ASN A 207 18.66 12.17 2.80
C ASN A 207 18.74 10.90 3.66
N ARG A 208 17.77 10.66 4.55
CA ARG A 208 17.77 9.55 5.52
C ARG A 208 17.14 8.30 4.91
N ASP A 209 17.99 7.44 4.37
CA ASP A 209 17.57 6.14 3.86
C ASP A 209 17.31 5.12 4.98
N LEU A 210 16.12 5.20 5.58
CA LEU A 210 15.76 4.46 6.79
C LEU A 210 14.44 3.69 6.70
N LEU A 211 13.40 4.27 6.10
CA LEU A 211 12.04 3.75 6.19
C LEU A 211 11.77 2.79 5.03
N VAL A 212 11.38 1.56 5.37
CA VAL A 212 10.96 0.52 4.41
C VAL A 212 9.55 0.12 4.78
N HIS A 213 8.61 1.05 4.58
CA HIS A 213 7.21 0.93 4.97
C HIS A 213 6.28 1.18 3.77
N TRP A 214 5.02 0.75 3.86
CA TRP A 214 4.00 1.16 2.89
C TRP A 214 3.78 2.68 2.94
N CYS A 215 3.70 3.26 4.13
CA CYS A 215 3.50 4.72 4.24
C CYS A 215 4.67 5.54 3.67
N HIS A 216 5.90 5.08 3.86
CA HIS A 216 7.13 5.77 3.43
C HIS A 216 8.20 4.76 3.01
N GLY A 217 8.64 4.84 1.75
CA GLY A 217 9.69 4.01 1.16
C GLY A 217 9.20 3.08 0.06
N ALA A 218 10.10 2.19 -0.38
CA ALA A 218 9.89 1.25 -1.48
C ALA A 218 8.58 0.44 -1.40
N PRO A 219 8.14 -0.09 -0.24
CA PRO A 219 6.88 -0.85 -0.17
C PRO A 219 5.64 -0.07 -0.56
N GLY A 220 5.64 1.26 -0.39
CA GLY A 220 4.55 2.12 -0.87
C GLY A 220 4.71 2.55 -2.32
N VAL A 221 5.94 2.88 -2.73
CA VAL A 221 6.23 3.42 -4.07
C VAL A 221 6.05 2.37 -5.17
N ILE A 222 6.25 1.09 -4.86
CA ILE A 222 6.12 -0.01 -5.83
C ILE A 222 4.74 -0.06 -6.53
N TYR A 223 3.65 0.32 -5.84
CA TYR A 223 2.32 0.36 -6.44
C TYR A 223 2.22 1.37 -7.58
N MET A 224 2.77 2.57 -7.37
CA MET A 224 2.86 3.60 -8.41
C MET A 224 3.68 3.10 -9.60
N LEU A 225 4.83 2.49 -9.37
CA LEU A 225 5.71 1.98 -10.43
C LEU A 225 5.03 0.87 -11.26
N ILE A 226 4.38 -0.08 -10.60
CA ILE A 226 3.64 -1.15 -11.28
C ILE A 226 2.47 -0.58 -12.09
N GLN A 227 1.75 0.39 -11.53
CA GLN A 227 0.66 1.05 -12.25
C GLN A 227 1.17 1.87 -13.45
N ALA A 228 2.29 2.58 -13.29
CA ALA A 228 2.97 3.30 -14.37
C ALA A 228 3.39 2.36 -15.50
N TYR A 229 3.98 1.21 -15.17
CA TYR A 229 4.30 0.19 -16.18
C TYR A 229 3.05 -0.32 -16.92
N LYS A 230 1.94 -0.57 -16.20
CA LYS A 230 0.68 -1.02 -16.83
C LYS A 230 0.12 0.01 -17.82
N VAL A 231 0.27 1.30 -17.52
CA VAL A 231 -0.29 2.40 -18.32
C VAL A 231 0.65 2.82 -19.44
N PHE A 232 1.92 3.07 -19.14
CA PHE A 232 2.90 3.65 -20.07
C PHE A 232 3.77 2.61 -20.78
N ARG A 233 3.86 1.39 -20.26
CA ARG A 233 4.63 0.27 -20.86
C ARG A 233 6.12 0.54 -21.04
N GLU A 234 6.70 1.38 -20.18
CA GLU A 234 8.13 1.63 -20.17
C GLU A 234 8.85 0.72 -19.16
N GLU A 235 9.88 0.01 -19.63
CA GLU A 235 10.65 -0.96 -18.83
C GLU A 235 11.31 -0.35 -17.58
N GLN A 236 11.60 0.95 -17.59
CA GLN A 236 12.21 1.63 -16.44
C GLN A 236 11.36 1.48 -15.16
N TYR A 237 10.02 1.55 -15.27
CA TYR A 237 9.13 1.45 -14.12
C TYR A 237 9.11 0.04 -13.55
N LEU A 238 9.15 -0.98 -14.41
CA LEU A 238 9.24 -2.38 -13.98
C LEU A 238 10.61 -2.68 -13.36
N SER A 239 11.69 -2.16 -13.94
CA SER A 239 13.04 -2.26 -13.38
C SER A 239 13.10 -1.68 -11.96
N ASP A 240 12.49 -0.51 -11.75
CA ASP A 240 12.42 0.11 -10.42
C ASP A 240 11.54 -0.67 -9.45
N ALA A 241 10.46 -1.29 -9.92
CA ALA A 241 9.65 -2.19 -9.09
C ALA A 241 10.46 -3.43 -8.64
N TYR A 242 11.31 -3.99 -9.52
CA TYR A 242 12.24 -5.06 -9.13
C TYR A 242 13.24 -4.60 -8.06
N ARG A 243 13.79 -3.39 -8.20
CA ARG A 243 14.68 -2.81 -7.17
C ARG A 243 13.96 -2.62 -5.84
N CYS A 244 12.72 -2.14 -5.85
CA CYS A 244 11.88 -2.08 -4.65
C CYS A 244 11.76 -3.46 -4.00
N ALA A 245 11.44 -4.50 -4.77
CA ALA A 245 11.32 -5.85 -4.22
C ALA A 245 12.63 -6.36 -3.60
N ASP A 246 13.80 -6.05 -4.16
CA ASP A 246 15.08 -6.44 -3.56
C ASP A 246 15.39 -5.68 -2.27
N VAL A 247 15.09 -4.38 -2.20
CA VAL A 247 15.19 -3.59 -0.95
C VAL A 247 14.29 -4.19 0.14
N ILE A 248 13.05 -4.53 -0.23
CA ILE A 248 12.07 -5.09 0.70
C ILE A 248 12.51 -6.47 1.14
N TRP A 249 13.04 -7.29 0.24
CA TRP A 249 13.55 -8.62 0.60
C TRP A 249 14.69 -8.53 1.62
N GLN A 250 15.57 -7.54 1.47
CA GLN A 250 16.73 -7.38 2.34
C GLN A 250 16.38 -6.72 3.68
N TYR A 251 15.45 -5.74 3.69
CA TYR A 251 15.22 -4.85 4.84
C TYR A 251 13.75 -4.77 5.29
N GLY A 252 12.86 -5.57 4.73
CA GLY A 252 11.42 -5.51 4.95
C GLY A 252 10.91 -6.30 6.16
N LEU A 253 11.74 -7.08 6.85
CA LEU A 253 11.41 -7.72 8.13
C LEU A 253 11.64 -6.71 9.26
N LEU A 254 10.60 -6.01 9.68
CA LEU A 254 10.76 -4.79 10.48
C LEU A 254 10.77 -5.07 11.99
N LYS A 255 11.72 -4.45 12.71
CA LYS A 255 11.69 -4.37 14.19
C LYS A 255 10.48 -3.59 14.71
N LYS A 256 9.85 -2.79 13.84
CA LYS A 256 8.67 -1.99 14.17
C LYS A 256 7.44 -2.87 14.45
N GLY A 257 7.39 -4.08 13.89
CA GLY A 257 6.26 -5.00 14.06
C GLY A 257 5.76 -5.56 12.74
N TYR A 258 4.56 -6.14 12.78
CA TYR A 258 4.03 -6.95 11.69
C TYR A 258 2.95 -6.25 10.86
N GLY A 259 2.45 -5.07 11.27
CA GLY A 259 1.39 -4.22 10.66
C GLY A 259 1.37 -4.04 9.13
N LEU A 260 0.27 -3.51 8.57
CA LEU A 260 0.20 -3.12 7.14
C LEU A 260 0.93 -1.81 6.85
N CYS A 261 0.70 -0.79 7.67
CA CYS A 261 1.20 0.54 7.34
C CYS A 261 2.73 0.58 7.30
N HIS A 262 3.36 -0.12 8.23
CA HIS A 262 4.80 -0.08 8.48
C HIS A 262 5.27 -1.33 9.24
N GLY A 263 4.84 -2.50 8.78
CA GLY A 263 5.22 -3.81 9.33
C GLY A 263 5.53 -4.82 8.22
N THR A 264 6.03 -5.98 8.64
CA THR A 264 6.42 -7.06 7.72
C THR A 264 5.30 -7.50 6.79
N ALA A 265 4.05 -7.59 7.28
CA ALA A 265 2.95 -8.05 6.45
C ALA A 265 2.61 -7.04 5.34
N GLY A 266 2.57 -5.73 5.65
CA GLY A 266 2.38 -4.70 4.63
C GLY A 266 3.46 -4.74 3.55
N ASN A 267 4.70 -4.98 3.96
CA ASN A 267 5.83 -5.15 3.04
C ASN A 267 5.67 -6.38 2.13
N ALA A 268 5.06 -7.46 2.61
CA ALA A 268 4.83 -8.67 1.81
C ALA A 268 3.90 -8.43 0.61
N TYR A 269 2.93 -7.50 0.72
CA TYR A 269 2.03 -7.17 -0.39
C TYR A 269 2.75 -6.57 -1.60
N ALA A 270 3.93 -5.96 -1.40
CA ALA A 270 4.75 -5.50 -2.52
C ALA A 270 5.13 -6.67 -3.42
N PHE A 271 5.50 -7.80 -2.84
CA PHE A 271 5.82 -9.01 -3.59
C PHE A 271 4.60 -9.58 -4.31
N LEU A 272 3.44 -9.65 -3.64
CA LEU A 272 2.20 -10.12 -4.27
C LEU A 272 1.79 -9.24 -5.44
N THR A 273 1.93 -7.92 -5.30
CA THR A 273 1.61 -6.97 -6.38
C THR A 273 2.51 -7.20 -7.59
N LEU A 274 3.80 -7.45 -7.36
CA LEU A 274 4.76 -7.72 -8.42
C LEU A 274 4.57 -9.11 -9.04
N TYR A 275 4.28 -10.14 -8.23
CA TYR A 275 3.91 -11.48 -8.69
C TYR A 275 2.68 -11.42 -9.61
N ASN A 276 1.61 -10.74 -9.18
CA ASN A 276 0.38 -10.63 -9.97
C ASN A 276 0.60 -9.95 -11.33
N LEU A 277 1.59 -9.07 -11.44
CA LEU A 277 1.98 -8.46 -12.71
C LEU A 277 2.85 -9.40 -13.57
N THR A 278 3.87 -10.01 -12.98
CA THR A 278 4.98 -10.67 -13.69
C THR A 278 4.79 -12.18 -13.86
N GLN A 279 3.96 -12.78 -13.00
CA GLN A 279 3.82 -14.22 -12.81
C GLN A 279 5.14 -14.92 -12.45
N ASP A 280 6.14 -14.17 -11.98
CA ASP A 280 7.41 -14.73 -11.51
C ASP A 280 7.26 -15.28 -10.08
N MET A 281 7.29 -16.61 -9.99
CA MET A 281 7.16 -17.39 -8.77
C MET A 281 8.15 -17.01 -7.67
N LYS A 282 9.27 -16.36 -8.01
CA LYS A 282 10.18 -15.78 -7.01
C LYS A 282 9.46 -14.82 -6.05
N TYR A 283 8.55 -13.99 -6.56
CA TYR A 283 7.86 -13.01 -5.72
C TYR A 283 6.76 -13.65 -4.88
N LEU A 284 6.07 -14.67 -5.39
CA LEU A 284 5.17 -15.49 -4.56
C LEU A 284 5.93 -16.16 -3.41
N TYR A 285 7.11 -16.72 -3.70
CA TYR A 285 7.99 -17.30 -2.68
C TYR A 285 8.40 -16.30 -1.60
N ARG A 286 8.84 -15.10 -1.99
CA ARG A 286 9.20 -14.05 -1.03
C ARG A 286 8.00 -13.63 -0.16
N ALA A 287 6.79 -13.59 -0.73
CA ALA A 287 5.57 -13.36 0.04
C ALA A 287 5.30 -14.49 1.05
N CYS A 288 5.43 -15.76 0.65
CA CYS A 288 5.29 -16.91 1.54
C CYS A 288 6.32 -16.88 2.69
N LYS A 289 7.56 -16.45 2.42
CA LYS A 289 8.59 -16.30 3.47
C LYS A 289 8.30 -15.17 4.46
N PHE A 290 7.72 -14.07 3.98
CA PHE A 290 7.26 -13.01 4.89
C PHE A 290 6.03 -13.45 5.68
N ALA A 291 5.15 -14.27 5.10
CA ALA A 291 4.05 -14.91 5.84
C ALA A 291 4.58 -15.89 6.90
N GLU A 292 5.63 -16.66 6.59
CA GLU A 292 6.31 -17.53 7.55
C GLU A 292 6.87 -16.73 8.74
N TRP A 293 7.48 -15.57 8.50
CA TRP A 293 7.88 -14.66 9.59
C TRP A 293 6.71 -14.21 10.47
N CYS A 294 5.55 -13.98 9.87
CA CYS A 294 4.32 -13.60 10.57
C CYS A 294 3.63 -14.77 11.30
N LEU A 295 3.96 -16.03 10.99
CA LEU A 295 3.48 -17.19 11.77
C LEU A 295 4.06 -17.18 13.17
N ASP A 296 5.29 -16.68 13.33
CA ASP A 296 5.99 -16.51 14.60
C ASP A 296 5.65 -15.14 15.24
N TYR A 297 4.39 -14.70 15.09
CA TYR A 297 3.91 -13.43 15.62
C TYR A 297 4.13 -13.34 17.14
N GLY A 298 4.87 -12.32 17.58
CA GLY A 298 5.17 -12.06 18.99
C GLY A 298 6.48 -12.70 19.47
N GLU A 299 7.16 -13.50 18.65
CA GLU A 299 8.37 -14.22 19.04
C GLU A 299 9.67 -13.44 18.75
N HIS A 300 9.59 -12.36 17.98
CA HIS A 300 10.78 -11.61 17.52
C HIS A 300 11.14 -10.41 18.41
N GLY A 301 10.45 -10.21 19.53
CA GLY A 301 10.68 -9.07 20.43
C GLY A 301 10.27 -7.71 19.83
N CYS A 302 9.35 -7.71 18.87
CA CYS A 302 8.76 -6.49 18.31
C CYS A 302 7.98 -5.71 19.36
N ARG A 303 7.95 -4.38 19.23
CA ARG A 303 7.08 -3.54 20.06
C ARG A 303 5.60 -3.85 19.81
N THR A 304 4.77 -3.74 20.85
CA THR A 304 3.32 -3.74 20.70
C THR A 304 2.88 -2.46 19.97
N PRO A 305 1.99 -2.53 18.96
CA PRO A 305 1.44 -1.35 18.28
C PRO A 305 0.61 -0.47 19.23
N ASP A 306 0.40 0.79 18.85
CA ASP A 306 -0.40 1.72 19.65
C ASP A 306 -1.89 1.28 19.68
N THR A 307 -2.37 0.74 18.56
CA THR A 307 -3.67 0.05 18.45
C THR A 307 -3.47 -1.43 18.07
N PRO A 308 -3.20 -2.33 19.03
CA PRO A 308 -2.70 -3.69 18.75
C PRO A 308 -3.63 -4.59 17.94
N PHE A 309 -4.91 -4.22 17.79
CA PHE A 309 -5.93 -5.02 17.12
C PHE A 309 -6.54 -4.33 15.90
N SER A 310 -6.01 -3.17 15.51
CA SER A 310 -6.48 -2.43 14.34
C SER A 310 -6.04 -3.05 13.02
N LEU A 311 -6.65 -2.60 11.91
CA LEU A 311 -6.32 -3.05 10.57
C LEU A 311 -4.93 -2.58 10.12
N PHE A 312 -4.57 -1.32 10.33
CA PHE A 312 -3.32 -0.79 9.74
C PHE A 312 -2.08 -0.94 10.62
N GLU A 313 -2.25 -1.06 11.94
CA GLU A 313 -1.14 -1.18 12.90
C GLU A 313 -1.12 -2.54 13.62
N GLY A 314 -2.31 -3.07 13.91
CA GLY A 314 -2.53 -4.17 14.85
C GLY A 314 -2.38 -5.56 14.26
N ILE A 315 -3.16 -6.53 14.76
CA ILE A 315 -3.10 -7.95 14.39
C ILE A 315 -4.05 -8.31 13.24
N LEU A 316 -5.08 -7.47 13.02
CA LEU A 316 -6.21 -7.78 12.14
C LEU A 316 -5.76 -8.02 10.69
N HIS A 317 -4.68 -7.39 10.26
CA HIS A 317 -4.16 -7.59 8.92
C HIS A 317 -3.26 -8.81 8.75
N THR A 318 -2.63 -9.32 9.82
CA THR A 318 -1.89 -10.57 9.74
C THR A 318 -2.83 -11.65 9.21
N LEU A 319 -4.10 -11.60 9.61
CA LEU A 319 -5.20 -12.44 9.14
C LEU A 319 -5.54 -12.25 7.65
N VAL A 320 -5.60 -11.00 7.18
CA VAL A 320 -5.95 -10.66 5.78
C VAL A 320 -4.81 -11.00 4.82
N SER A 321 -3.56 -10.80 5.23
CA SER A 321 -2.37 -11.12 4.41
C SER A 321 -2.22 -12.60 4.15
N THR A 322 -2.59 -13.44 5.11
CA THR A 322 -2.55 -14.90 4.98
C THR A 322 -3.72 -15.46 4.17
N SER A 323 -4.90 -14.80 4.17
CA SER A 323 -6.03 -15.21 3.34
C SER A 323 -5.88 -14.86 1.85
N LEU A 324 -5.04 -13.88 1.51
CA LEU A 324 -4.78 -13.50 0.12
C LEU A 324 -3.80 -14.41 -0.62
N LEU A 325 -3.10 -15.29 0.10
CA LEU A 325 -2.32 -16.35 -0.52
C LEU A 325 -3.21 -17.53 -0.98
N ASP A 326 -4.44 -17.63 -0.47
CA ASP A 326 -5.40 -18.70 -0.80
C ASP A 326 -6.33 -18.33 -2.00
N THR A 327 -6.15 -17.16 -2.64
CA THR A 327 -6.95 -16.70 -3.81
C THR A 327 -6.15 -16.67 -5.10
#